data_AF-A0A0V8E5D4-F1
#
_entry.id   AF-A0A0V8E5D4-F1
#
_cell.length_a   1.000
_cell.length_b   1.000
_cell.length_c   1.000
_cell.angle_alpha   90.00
_cell.angle_beta   90.00
_cell.angle_gamma   90.00
#
_symmetry.space_group_name_H-M   'P 1'
#
loop_
_entity.id
_entity.type
_entity.pdbx_description
1 polymer ?
#
loop_
_entity_poly.entity_id
_entity_poly.type
_entity_poly.pdbx_seq_one_letter_code
_entity_poly.pdbx_strand_id
1 'polypeptide(L)'
;MSMNEADFKLILSQFLLRDETSENPKIHPQKIEKRKAPIQNNLENYITELINNEVEIDLSDYKAALKQLKKMKAAEYDELVMEIVEDYELMNEKKNKVFPSGSTPYPEQIMNQTIEELSKNKQVIPSDSSKGLEDKNEKSKLFLFSNNRKKGKKN
;
A
#
# COMPACT_ATOMS: atom_id res chain seq x y z
N MET A 1 -14.39 3.35 -32.09
CA MET A 1 -14.51 4.08 -30.82
C MET A 1 -13.29 3.75 -29.96
N SER A 2 -12.75 4.72 -29.24
CA SER A 2 -11.76 4.49 -28.19
C SER A 2 -12.48 4.06 -26.92
N MET A 3 -11.98 3.05 -26.25
CA MET A 3 -12.52 2.59 -24.97
C MET A 3 -12.26 3.66 -23.89
N ASN A 4 -13.17 3.79 -22.94
CA ASN A 4 -12.97 4.65 -21.77
C ASN A 4 -11.88 4.04 -20.86
N GLU A 5 -11.10 4.90 -20.22
CA GLU A 5 -9.99 4.51 -19.36
C GLU A 5 -10.46 3.74 -18.11
N ALA A 6 -11.57 4.16 -17.50
CA ALA A 6 -12.13 3.47 -16.34
C ALA A 6 -12.55 2.03 -16.68
N ASP A 7 -13.24 1.84 -17.81
CA ASP A 7 -13.66 0.52 -18.28
C ASP A 7 -12.44 -0.34 -18.65
N PHE A 8 -11.41 0.27 -19.22
CA PHE A 8 -10.17 -0.41 -19.56
C PHE A 8 -9.45 -0.92 -18.30
N LYS A 9 -9.30 -0.06 -17.29
CA LYS A 9 -8.75 -0.44 -15.96
C LYS A 9 -9.57 -1.55 -15.31
N LEU A 10 -10.90 -1.44 -15.36
CA LEU A 10 -11.80 -2.44 -14.81
C LEU A 10 -11.57 -3.81 -15.45
N ILE A 11 -11.55 -3.89 -16.78
CA ILE A 11 -11.30 -5.15 -17.51
C ILE A 11 -9.91 -5.70 -17.19
N LEU A 12 -8.88 -4.85 -17.20
CA LEU A 12 -7.51 -5.29 -16.93
C LEU A 12 -7.34 -5.82 -15.50
N SER A 13 -8.02 -5.18 -14.53
CA SER A 13 -7.93 -5.56 -13.12
C SER A 13 -8.37 -7.00 -12.88
N GLN A 14 -9.33 -7.53 -13.63
CA GLN A 14 -9.79 -8.94 -13.54
C GLN A 14 -8.62 -9.93 -13.67
N PHE A 15 -7.64 -9.61 -14.52
CA PHE A 15 -6.46 -10.46 -14.74
C PHE A 15 -5.38 -10.29 -13.68
N LEU A 16 -5.49 -9.29 -12.81
CA LEU A 16 -4.56 -8.94 -11.74
C LEU A 16 -5.07 -9.36 -10.34
N LEU A 17 -6.38 -9.51 -10.17
CA LEU A 17 -7.01 -9.94 -8.92
C LEU A 17 -6.62 -11.37 -8.52
N ARG A 18 -6.60 -11.65 -7.23
CA ARG A 18 -6.46 -13.01 -6.68
C ARG A 18 -7.70 -13.85 -6.97
N ASP A 19 -8.87 -13.21 -6.85
CA ASP A 19 -10.18 -13.77 -7.13
C ASP A 19 -11.06 -12.62 -7.64
N GLU A 20 -11.48 -12.73 -8.90
CA GLU A 20 -12.33 -11.77 -9.60
C GLU A 20 -13.79 -11.77 -9.14
N THR A 21 -14.23 -12.83 -8.46
CA THR A 21 -15.61 -12.99 -7.96
C THR A 21 -15.77 -12.60 -6.49
N SER A 22 -14.67 -12.27 -5.81
CA SER A 22 -14.65 -11.90 -4.40
C SER A 22 -15.39 -10.59 -4.14
N GLU A 23 -16.20 -10.54 -3.08
CA GLU A 23 -16.83 -9.31 -2.58
C GLU A 23 -15.80 -8.28 -2.06
N ASN A 24 -14.61 -8.75 -1.70
CA ASN A 24 -13.49 -7.90 -1.33
C ASN A 24 -12.27 -8.23 -2.21
N PRO A 25 -12.27 -7.75 -3.46
CA PRO A 25 -11.25 -8.06 -4.44
C PRO A 25 -9.89 -7.52 -3.99
N LYS A 26 -8.85 -8.34 -4.14
CA LYS A 26 -7.46 -7.99 -3.80
C LYS A 26 -6.54 -8.33 -4.97
N ILE A 27 -5.63 -7.44 -5.29
CA ILE A 27 -4.60 -7.70 -6.31
C ILE A 27 -3.65 -8.81 -5.81
N HIS A 28 -3.31 -9.73 -6.69
CA HIS A 28 -2.34 -10.78 -6.37
C HIS A 28 -0.91 -10.26 -6.60
N PRO A 29 0.01 -10.30 -5.61
CA PRO A 29 1.35 -9.72 -5.74
C PRO A 29 2.12 -10.21 -6.98
N GLN A 30 2.11 -11.52 -7.25
CA GLN A 30 2.78 -12.10 -8.41
C GLN A 30 2.14 -11.70 -9.76
N LYS A 31 0.88 -11.23 -9.77
CA LYS A 31 0.23 -10.77 -11.01
C LYS A 31 0.66 -9.34 -11.36
N ILE A 32 1.09 -8.54 -10.38
CA ILE A 32 1.69 -7.21 -10.59
C ILE A 32 3.03 -7.32 -11.34
N GLU A 33 3.81 -8.36 -11.02
CA GLU A 33 5.11 -8.61 -11.66
C GLU A 33 4.99 -9.11 -13.12
N LYS A 34 3.77 -9.45 -13.58
CA LYS A 34 3.56 -9.95 -14.93
C LYS A 34 3.75 -8.83 -15.95
N ARG A 35 4.65 -9.09 -16.90
CA ARG A 35 4.82 -8.27 -18.10
C ARG A 35 3.53 -8.26 -18.94
N LYS A 36 3.40 -7.23 -19.78
CA LYS A 36 2.26 -7.03 -20.70
C LYS A 36 1.85 -8.27 -21.49
N ALA A 37 2.82 -8.99 -22.07
CA ALA A 37 2.56 -10.11 -22.97
C ALA A 37 1.75 -11.25 -22.31
N PRO A 38 2.13 -11.76 -21.12
CA PRO A 38 1.28 -12.69 -20.36
C PRO A 38 -0.17 -12.23 -20.15
N ILE A 39 -0.39 -10.97 -19.78
CA ILE A 39 -1.75 -10.44 -19.56
C ILE A 39 -2.53 -10.36 -20.87
N GLN A 40 -1.86 -9.92 -21.95
CA GLN A 40 -2.44 -9.89 -23.29
C GLN A 40 -2.89 -11.29 -23.75
N ASN A 41 -2.04 -12.31 -23.56
CA ASN A 41 -2.37 -13.69 -23.92
C ASN A 41 -3.53 -14.23 -23.07
N ASN A 42 -3.57 -13.91 -21.78
CA ASN A 42 -4.68 -14.31 -20.92
C ASN A 42 -6.01 -13.70 -21.38
N LEU A 43 -6.02 -12.41 -21.75
CA LEU A 43 -7.21 -11.74 -22.27
C LEU A 43 -7.66 -12.32 -23.63
N GLU A 44 -6.71 -12.64 -24.50
CA GLU A 44 -6.99 -13.26 -25.80
C GLU A 44 -7.56 -14.68 -25.64
N ASN A 45 -7.01 -15.46 -24.71
CA ASN A 45 -7.53 -16.78 -24.36
C ASN A 45 -8.94 -16.69 -23.75
N TYR A 46 -9.16 -15.76 -22.82
CA TYR A 46 -10.47 -15.55 -22.19
C TYR A 46 -11.56 -15.23 -23.23
N ILE A 47 -11.28 -14.32 -24.17
CA ILE A 47 -12.21 -14.01 -25.28
C ILE A 47 -12.48 -15.27 -26.12
N THR A 48 -11.44 -16.06 -26.41
CA THR A 48 -11.56 -17.27 -27.22
C THR A 48 -12.39 -18.34 -26.52
N GLU A 49 -12.18 -18.54 -25.21
CA GLU A 49 -12.93 -19.48 -24.40
C GLU A 49 -14.42 -19.11 -24.33
N LEU A 50 -14.75 -17.83 -24.16
CA LEU A 50 -16.12 -17.36 -24.13
C LEU A 50 -16.84 -17.57 -25.47
N ILE A 51 -16.14 -17.37 -26.59
CA ILE A 51 -16.66 -17.66 -27.93
C ILE A 51 -16.91 -19.17 -28.10
N ASN A 52 -15.93 -19.99 -27.71
CA ASN A 52 -16.02 -21.44 -27.87
C ASN A 52 -17.09 -22.09 -26.98
N ASN A 53 -17.37 -21.48 -25.83
CA ASN A 53 -18.41 -21.94 -24.90
C ASN A 53 -19.80 -21.37 -25.23
N GLU A 54 -19.97 -20.69 -26.38
CA GLU A 54 -21.22 -20.09 -26.85
C GLU A 54 -21.91 -19.21 -25.79
N VAL A 55 -21.11 -18.51 -24.98
CA VAL A 55 -21.65 -17.63 -23.95
C VAL A 55 -22.26 -16.40 -24.62
N GLU A 56 -23.55 -16.16 -24.42
CA GLU A 56 -24.30 -15.01 -24.94
C GLU A 56 -23.96 -13.71 -24.19
N ILE A 57 -22.70 -13.29 -24.24
CA ILE A 57 -22.23 -12.01 -23.71
C ILE A 57 -21.65 -11.15 -24.83
N ASP A 58 -21.83 -9.84 -24.71
CA ASP A 58 -21.17 -8.91 -25.61
C ASP A 58 -19.67 -8.85 -25.31
N LEU A 59 -18.84 -9.24 -26.29
CA LEU A 59 -17.39 -9.26 -26.18
C LEU A 59 -16.73 -7.98 -26.73
N SER A 60 -17.52 -6.99 -27.13
CA SER A 60 -17.03 -5.76 -27.76
C SER A 60 -16.01 -5.03 -26.88
N ASP A 61 -16.28 -4.92 -25.58
CA ASP A 61 -15.40 -4.24 -24.63
C ASP A 61 -14.09 -4.99 -24.40
N TYR A 62 -14.15 -6.31 -24.25
CA TYR A 62 -12.95 -7.15 -24.13
C TYR A 62 -12.07 -7.09 -25.39
N LYS A 63 -12.69 -7.09 -26.58
CA LYS A 63 -11.98 -6.93 -27.86
C LYS A 63 -11.37 -5.53 -27.99
N ALA A 64 -12.06 -4.49 -27.54
CA ALA A 64 -11.55 -3.13 -27.51
C ALA A 64 -10.36 -3.00 -26.54
N ALA A 65 -10.46 -3.58 -25.35
CA ALA A 65 -9.38 -3.63 -24.36
C ALA A 65 -8.15 -4.35 -24.93
N LEU A 66 -8.33 -5.51 -25.57
CA LEU A 66 -7.23 -6.23 -26.21
C LEU A 66 -6.53 -5.40 -27.29
N LYS A 67 -7.31 -4.67 -28.10
CA LYS A 67 -6.78 -3.78 -29.13
C LYS A 67 -5.98 -2.61 -28.53
N GLN A 68 -6.44 -2.05 -27.42
CA GLN A 68 -5.74 -0.98 -26.70
C GLN A 68 -4.44 -1.50 -26.07
N LEU A 69 -4.48 -2.66 -25.39
CA LEU A 69 -3.33 -3.31 -24.79
C LEU A 69 -2.25 -3.70 -25.83
N LYS A 70 -2.65 -4.16 -27.01
CA LYS A 70 -1.73 -4.45 -28.13
C LYS A 70 -0.96 -3.20 -28.59
N LYS A 71 -1.59 -2.02 -28.56
CA LYS A 71 -0.98 -0.74 -28.98
C LYS A 71 -0.13 -0.07 -27.91
N MET A 72 -0.41 -0.34 -26.64
CA MET A 72 0.26 0.26 -25.49
C MET A 72 1.74 -0.16 -25.41
N LYS A 73 2.63 0.76 -25.02
CA LYS A 73 4.04 0.43 -24.77
C LYS A 73 4.18 -0.31 -23.43
N ALA A 74 5.30 -1.00 -23.25
CA ALA A 74 5.55 -1.72 -21.99
C ALA A 74 5.58 -0.77 -20.77
N ALA A 75 6.20 0.40 -20.89
CA ALA A 75 6.26 1.39 -19.81
C ALA A 75 4.88 1.95 -19.44
N GLU A 76 4.06 2.29 -20.44
CA GLU A 76 2.67 2.75 -20.23
C GLU A 76 1.81 1.68 -19.53
N TYR A 77 2.05 0.40 -19.84
CA TYR A 77 1.41 -0.72 -19.15
C TYR A 77 1.87 -0.84 -17.70
N ASP A 78 3.18 -0.72 -17.45
CA ASP A 78 3.71 -0.80 -16.08
C ASP A 78 3.15 0.35 -15.21
N GLU A 79 3.00 1.55 -15.76
CA GLU A 79 2.33 2.70 -15.11
C GLU A 79 0.86 2.42 -14.80
N LEU A 80 0.11 1.90 -15.78
CA LEU A 80 -1.30 1.55 -15.60
C LEU A 80 -1.50 0.49 -14.50
N VAL A 81 -0.61 -0.50 -14.43
CA VAL A 81 -0.70 -1.54 -13.39
C VAL A 81 -0.50 -0.94 -12.01
N MET A 82 0.45 0.00 -11.84
CA MET A 82 0.65 0.69 -10.56
C MET A 82 -0.59 1.48 -10.16
N GLU A 83 -1.18 2.22 -11.10
CA GLU A 83 -2.40 2.98 -10.83
C GLU A 83 -3.56 2.08 -10.39
N ILE A 84 -3.76 0.93 -11.07
CA ILE A 84 -4.76 -0.06 -10.65
C ILE A 84 -4.46 -0.56 -9.22
N VAL A 85 -3.20 -0.86 -8.90
CA VAL A 85 -2.83 -1.32 -7.55
C VAL A 85 -3.18 -0.27 -6.49
N GLU A 86 -2.81 0.99 -6.73
CA GLU A 86 -3.10 2.12 -5.83
C GLU A 86 -4.61 2.28 -5.59
N ASP A 87 -5.43 2.19 -6.64
CA ASP A 87 -6.89 2.27 -6.53
C ASP A 87 -7.46 1.18 -5.60
N TYR A 88 -6.98 -0.05 -5.71
CA TYR A 88 -7.41 -1.17 -4.86
C TYR A 88 -6.85 -1.08 -3.43
N GLU A 89 -5.68 -0.50 -3.23
CA GLU A 89 -5.13 -0.25 -1.89
C GLU A 89 -5.94 0.84 -1.16
N LEU A 90 -6.27 1.94 -1.83
CA LEU A 90 -7.12 3.02 -1.30
C LEU A 90 -8.52 2.51 -0.92
N MET A 91 -9.10 1.61 -1.70
CA MET A 91 -10.37 0.96 -1.39
C MET A 91 -10.30 0.14 -0.10
N ASN A 92 -9.18 -0.56 0.13
CA ASN A 92 -8.97 -1.36 1.33
C ASN A 92 -8.73 -0.49 2.57
N GLU A 93 -8.00 0.61 2.45
CA GLU A 93 -7.79 1.55 3.55
C GLU A 93 -9.10 2.22 4.01
N LYS A 94 -9.98 2.61 3.07
CA LYS A 94 -11.29 3.18 3.40
C LYS A 94 -12.18 2.19 4.16
N LYS A 95 -12.11 0.89 3.86
CA LYS A 95 -12.82 -0.17 4.59
C LYS A 95 -12.21 -0.47 5.96
N ASN A 96 -10.89 -0.34 6.10
CA ASN A 96 -10.17 -0.60 7.36
C ASN A 96 -10.16 0.59 8.33
N LYS A 97 -10.70 1.76 7.94
CA LYS A 97 -11.07 2.83 8.87
C LYS A 97 -12.41 2.54 9.57
N VAL A 98 -12.62 1.29 9.99
CA VAL A 98 -13.44 1.03 11.17
C VAL A 98 -12.52 1.38 12.34
N PHE A 99 -12.69 2.59 12.87
CA PHE A 99 -12.11 2.94 14.16
C PHE A 99 -12.37 1.77 15.13
N PRO A 100 -11.37 1.25 15.85
CA PRO A 100 -11.67 0.31 16.92
C PRO A 100 -12.66 1.03 17.83
N SER A 101 -13.84 0.43 18.00
CA SER A 101 -14.86 0.91 18.92
C SER A 101 -14.22 1.08 20.29
N GLY A 102 -13.83 2.32 20.63
CA GLY A 102 -13.06 2.65 21.82
C GLY A 102 -11.93 3.67 21.67
N SER A 103 -11.40 3.96 20.46
CA SER A 103 -10.37 5.00 20.32
C SER A 103 -10.97 6.34 19.86
N THR A 104 -10.96 7.32 20.75
CA THR A 104 -11.38 8.71 20.50
C THR A 104 -10.62 9.31 19.30
N PRO A 105 -11.27 10.15 18.45
CA PRO A 105 -10.72 10.64 17.18
C PRO A 105 -9.73 11.82 17.33
N TYR A 106 -9.06 11.96 18.47
CA TYR A 106 -8.11 13.04 18.69
C TYR A 106 -6.70 12.50 18.97
N PRO A 107 -5.66 13.06 18.31
CA PRO A 107 -4.28 12.73 18.64
C PRO A 107 -3.95 13.21 20.06
N GLU A 108 -3.45 12.30 20.90
CA GLU A 108 -2.95 12.56 22.28
C GLU A 108 -1.90 13.68 22.39
N GLN A 109 -1.42 14.21 21.28
CA GLN A 109 -0.41 15.25 21.20
C GLN A 109 -0.92 16.65 21.59
N ILE A 110 -2.24 16.89 21.59
CA ILE A 110 -2.83 18.20 21.94
C ILE A 110 -3.06 18.32 23.47
N MET A 111 -3.28 17.21 24.19
CA MET A 111 -3.55 17.28 25.63
C MET A 111 -2.31 17.63 26.46
N ASN A 112 -1.12 17.24 25.99
CA ASN A 112 0.13 17.51 26.71
C ASN A 112 0.61 18.96 26.53
N GLN A 113 0.23 19.64 25.44
CA GLN A 113 0.51 21.08 25.26
C GLN A 113 -0.39 21.94 26.16
N THR A 114 -1.67 21.59 26.30
CA THR A 114 -2.60 22.33 27.18
C THR A 114 -2.26 22.18 28.66
N ILE A 115 -1.73 21.01 29.10
CA ILE A 115 -1.29 20.83 30.50
C ILE A 115 0.01 21.62 30.78
N GLU A 116 0.96 21.65 29.84
CA GLU A 116 2.17 22.48 30.02
C GLU A 116 1.87 23.98 30.06
N GLU A 117 0.98 24.47 29.19
CA GLU A 117 0.61 25.89 29.14
C GLU A 117 -0.19 26.33 30.39
N LEU A 118 -1.02 25.46 30.97
CA LEU A 118 -1.71 25.72 32.24
C LEU A 118 -0.77 25.67 33.46
N SER A 119 0.35 24.94 33.37
CA SER A 119 1.37 24.93 34.42
C SER A 119 2.31 26.14 34.40
N LYS A 120 2.48 26.80 33.23
CA LYS A 120 3.42 27.92 33.03
C LYS A 120 2.89 29.29 33.49
N ASN A 121 1.61 29.42 33.85
CA ASN A 121 0.99 30.69 34.27
C ASN A 121 0.71 30.84 35.78
N LYS A 122 1.34 30.04 36.65
CA LYS A 122 1.52 30.43 38.05
C LYS A 122 2.89 31.09 38.24
N GLN A 123 2.99 32.37 37.90
CA GLN A 123 4.04 33.21 38.46
C GLN A 123 3.67 33.65 39.89
N VAL A 124 4.73 34.10 40.59
CA VAL A 124 4.77 35.01 41.76
C VAL A 124 4.77 34.19 43.08
N ILE A 125 5.85 34.04 43.87
CA ILE A 125 6.99 34.93 44.25
C ILE A 125 8.22 34.08 44.72
N PRO A 126 9.47 34.56 44.50
CA PRO A 126 10.71 33.92 44.97
C PRO A 126 11.10 34.32 46.40
N SER A 127 11.87 33.47 47.09
CA SER A 127 12.69 33.87 48.24
C SER A 127 13.99 33.09 48.25
N ASP A 128 15.09 33.85 48.26
CA ASP A 128 16.49 33.47 48.40
C ASP A 128 16.78 32.25 49.27
N SER A 129 17.77 31.45 48.86
CA SER A 129 19.10 31.42 49.50
C SER A 129 19.87 30.14 49.14
N SER A 130 20.93 30.33 48.35
CA SER A 130 22.30 29.85 48.62
C SER A 130 22.64 28.35 48.79
N LYS A 131 23.60 27.94 47.93
CA LYS A 131 24.81 27.10 48.18
C LYS A 131 24.75 25.56 48.02
N GLY A 132 25.75 25.05 47.28
CA GLY A 132 26.36 23.72 47.41
C GLY A 132 26.41 22.93 46.09
N LEU A 133 27.47 23.05 45.28
CA LEU A 133 28.70 22.22 45.23
C LEU A 133 28.56 20.85 44.53
N GLU A 134 29.35 20.67 43.47
CA GLU A 134 30.03 19.43 42.98
C GLU A 134 29.12 18.25 42.52
N ASP A 135 29.42 17.41 41.52
CA ASP A 135 30.68 16.97 40.92
C ASP A 135 30.36 16.10 39.67
N LYS A 136 31.24 16.13 38.65
CA LYS A 136 31.74 15.00 37.79
C LYS A 136 30.76 14.03 37.09
N ASN A 137 31.08 13.33 35.99
CA ASN A 137 32.01 13.39 34.88
C ASN A 137 31.70 12.13 34.03
N GLU A 138 31.87 12.21 32.71
CA GLU A 138 32.36 11.13 31.82
C GLU A 138 31.55 9.86 31.42
N LYS A 139 31.69 9.58 30.11
CA LYS A 139 31.88 8.29 29.41
C LYS A 139 30.69 7.59 28.73
N SER A 140 30.55 7.99 27.46
CA SER A 140 30.47 7.12 26.28
C SER A 140 30.76 5.62 26.47
N LYS A 141 29.86 4.77 25.96
CA LYS A 141 30.18 3.44 25.44
C LYS A 141 29.21 2.99 24.35
N LEU A 142 29.74 3.05 23.14
CA LEU A 142 29.30 2.39 21.92
C LEU A 142 29.23 0.86 22.14
N PHE A 143 28.12 0.21 21.83
CA PHE A 143 28.06 -1.26 21.70
C PHE A 143 27.65 -1.64 20.28
N LEU A 144 28.68 -2.00 19.49
CA LEU A 144 28.57 -2.79 18.28
C LEU A 144 28.39 -4.27 18.68
N PHE A 145 27.33 -4.93 18.22
CA PHE A 145 27.26 -6.39 18.24
C PHE A 145 27.46 -6.97 16.85
N SER A 146 28.44 -7.87 16.80
CA SER A 146 29.08 -8.50 15.67
C SER A 146 28.36 -9.76 15.16
N ASN A 147 28.54 -9.98 13.85
CA ASN A 147 28.32 -11.22 13.10
C ASN A 147 28.77 -12.49 13.84
N ASN A 148 27.97 -13.56 13.72
CA ASN A 148 28.42 -14.92 14.00
C ASN A 148 28.26 -15.85 12.80
N ARG A 149 29.42 -16.38 12.40
CA ARG A 149 29.70 -17.32 11.32
C ARG A 149 29.63 -18.74 11.93
N LYS A 150 28.93 -19.69 11.32
CA LYS A 150 29.14 -21.12 11.60
C LYS A 150 29.30 -21.92 10.30
N LYS A 151 30.55 -22.33 10.06
CA LYS A 151 30.94 -23.46 9.21
C LYS A 151 30.78 -24.75 10.02
N GLY A 152 30.21 -25.80 9.42
CA GLY A 152 30.40 -27.22 9.81
C GLY A 152 30.54 -27.99 8.51
N LYS A 153 31.72 -28.46 8.09
CA LYS A 153 32.58 -29.59 8.54
C LYS A 153 32.10 -30.94 7.94
N LYS A 154 33.06 -31.54 7.22
CA LYS A 154 33.09 -32.79 6.45
C LYS A 154 32.53 -34.00 7.21
N ASN A 155 32.00 -34.95 6.44
CA ASN A 155 32.45 -36.35 6.42
C ASN A 155 32.44 -36.84 4.96
#